data_AF-A0A7L3EDT9-F1
#
_entry.id   AF-A0A7L3EDT9-F1
#
_cell.length_a   1.000
_cell.length_b   1.000
_cell.length_c   1.000
_cell.angle_alpha   90.00
_cell.angle_beta   90.00
_cell.angle_gamma   90.00
#
_symmetry.space_group_name_H-M   'P 1'
#
loop_
_entity.id
_entity.type
_entity.pdbx_description
1 polymer ?
#
loop_
_entity_poly.entity_id
_entity_poly.type
_entity_poly.pdbx_seq_one_letter_code
_entity_poly.pdbx_strand_id
1 'polypeptide(L)'
;RYGKYLNLLNEDAESGLCFVLMNCEEFLKQQQRTVVSSLCCLQEHYAGYDWFASSIFLIMSGDREKTLTFLQQFSCLQVSAFLWLPRLHLSMHLPVSTVEYGIHPVYFCSAHHVEMLLKAELPLVCSAFHMSGFTPSQICMQWITQCFWNYMDWSEICHYIAICIFLGPDYQIYMCISVFRHLQQDILKHTEA
;
A
#
# COMPACT_ATOMS: atom_id res chain seq x y z
N ARG A 1 -16.08 -7.64 -8.60
CA ARG A 1 -15.99 -9.12 -8.79
C ARG A 1 -15.48 -9.83 -7.53
N TYR A 2 -14.30 -9.49 -6.99
CA TYR A 2 -13.77 -10.12 -5.78
C TYR A 2 -14.69 -10.00 -4.55
N GLY A 3 -15.24 -8.81 -4.27
CA GLY A 3 -16.21 -8.65 -3.17
C GLY A 3 -17.51 -9.46 -3.33
N LYS A 4 -17.93 -9.78 -4.57
CA LYS A 4 -19.06 -10.69 -4.83
C LYS A 4 -18.66 -12.14 -4.52
N TYR A 5 -17.46 -12.56 -4.92
CA TYR A 5 -16.91 -13.88 -4.60
C TYR A 5 -16.84 -14.12 -3.08
N LEU A 6 -16.49 -13.10 -2.31
CA LEU A 6 -16.47 -13.15 -0.85
C LEU A 6 -17.86 -13.05 -0.20
N ASN A 7 -18.94 -12.90 -0.98
CA ASN A 7 -20.31 -12.64 -0.51
C ASN A 7 -20.43 -11.38 0.39
N LEU A 8 -19.58 -10.38 0.18
CA LEU A 8 -19.58 -9.12 0.94
C LEU A 8 -20.36 -8.00 0.24
N LEU A 9 -20.57 -8.11 -1.07
CA LEU A 9 -21.18 -7.07 -1.89
C LEU A 9 -22.37 -7.57 -2.69
N ASN A 10 -23.38 -6.71 -2.83
CA ASN A 10 -24.53 -6.92 -3.72
C ASN A 10 -24.18 -6.65 -5.19
N GLU A 11 -25.09 -7.04 -6.10
CA GLU A 11 -24.94 -6.92 -7.56
C GLU A 11 -24.57 -5.49 -8.03
N ASP A 12 -25.11 -4.46 -7.38
CA ASP A 12 -25.00 -3.03 -7.76
C ASP A 12 -23.89 -2.24 -7.03
N ALA A 13 -23.03 -2.91 -6.27
CA ALA A 13 -22.02 -2.27 -5.44
C ALA A 13 -20.94 -1.50 -6.22
N GLU A 14 -20.79 -1.76 -7.52
CA GLU A 14 -19.82 -1.09 -8.40
C GLU A 14 -20.07 0.43 -8.48
N SER A 15 -21.33 0.84 -8.61
CA SER A 15 -21.71 2.26 -8.60
C SER A 15 -21.30 2.94 -7.29
N GLY A 16 -21.42 2.22 -6.16
CA GLY A 16 -21.02 2.70 -4.85
C GLY A 16 -19.51 2.85 -4.71
N LEU A 17 -18.74 1.88 -5.22
CA LEU A 17 -17.28 1.95 -5.21
C LEU A 17 -16.77 3.12 -6.08
N CYS A 18 -17.30 3.29 -7.28
CA CYS A 18 -16.95 4.42 -8.15
C CYS A 18 -17.23 5.75 -7.45
N PHE A 19 -18.38 5.89 -6.78
CA PHE A 19 -18.70 7.09 -6.00
C PHE A 19 -17.68 7.34 -4.89
N VAL A 20 -17.30 6.30 -4.12
CA VAL A 20 -16.28 6.43 -3.07
C VAL A 20 -14.95 6.88 -3.66
N LEU A 21 -14.48 6.23 -4.73
CA LEU A 21 -13.20 6.54 -5.37
C LEU A 21 -13.15 7.98 -5.92
N MET A 22 -14.23 8.46 -6.55
CA MET A 22 -14.32 9.85 -7.03
C MET A 22 -14.25 10.85 -5.87
N ASN A 23 -14.95 10.59 -4.76
CA ASN A 23 -14.90 11.46 -3.58
C ASN A 23 -13.51 11.45 -2.92
N CYS A 24 -12.85 10.28 -2.88
CA CYS A 24 -11.46 10.19 -2.44
C CYS A 24 -10.55 11.03 -3.32
N GLU A 25 -10.65 10.93 -4.64
CA GLU A 25 -9.84 11.70 -5.56
C GLU A 25 -10.02 13.23 -5.36
N GLU A 26 -11.27 13.70 -5.29
CA GLU A 26 -11.61 15.10 -4.98
C GLU A 26 -11.01 15.57 -3.64
N PHE A 27 -11.13 14.75 -2.60
CA PHE A 27 -10.59 15.04 -1.28
C PHE A 27 -9.05 15.11 -1.29
N LEU A 28 -8.39 14.18 -1.98
CA LEU A 28 -6.92 14.12 -2.05
C LEU A 28 -6.36 15.30 -2.83
N LYS A 29 -7.02 15.74 -3.90
CA LYS A 29 -6.64 16.95 -4.66
C LYS A 29 -6.56 18.19 -3.79
N GLN A 30 -7.45 18.33 -2.80
CA GLN A 30 -7.42 19.46 -1.86
C GLN A 30 -6.16 19.45 -0.96
N GLN A 31 -5.51 18.29 -0.81
CA GLN A 31 -4.30 18.10 0.01
C GLN A 31 -3.01 18.06 -0.84
N GLN A 32 -3.13 18.26 -2.15
CA GLN A 32 -2.01 18.21 -3.09
C GLN A 32 -1.49 19.61 -3.41
N ARG A 33 -0.18 19.73 -3.62
CA ARG A 33 0.44 20.93 -4.18
C ARG A 33 0.60 20.82 -5.68
N THR A 34 0.49 21.95 -6.36
CA THR A 34 0.91 22.07 -7.75
C THR A 34 2.44 22.10 -7.81
N VAL A 35 3.03 21.17 -8.56
CA VAL A 35 4.47 21.12 -8.83
C VAL A 35 4.68 21.18 -10.33
N VAL A 36 5.55 22.08 -10.78
CA VAL A 36 5.99 22.09 -12.19
C VAL A 36 7.23 21.21 -12.27
N SER A 37 7.06 19.99 -12.80
CA SER A 37 8.16 19.04 -12.97
C SER A 37 8.18 18.46 -14.39
N SER A 38 9.38 18.12 -14.87
CA SER A 38 9.57 17.37 -16.11
C SER A 38 9.29 15.87 -15.96
N LEU A 39 9.13 15.37 -14.72
CA LEU A 39 8.82 13.97 -14.44
C LEU A 39 7.33 13.70 -14.70
N CYS A 40 7.02 12.79 -15.64
CA CYS A 40 5.63 12.43 -15.97
C CYS A 40 4.82 11.96 -14.76
N CYS A 41 5.46 11.28 -13.79
CA CYS A 41 4.80 10.83 -12.57
C CYS A 41 4.37 11.96 -11.61
N LEU A 42 4.77 13.21 -11.87
CA LEU A 42 4.44 14.39 -11.07
C LEU A 42 3.60 15.41 -11.85
N GLN A 43 3.32 15.16 -13.14
CA GLN A 43 2.60 16.09 -14.02
C GLN A 43 1.07 15.94 -13.94
N GLU A 44 0.60 14.77 -13.52
CA GLU A 44 -0.83 14.42 -13.53
C GLU A 44 -1.27 13.88 -12.16
N HIS A 45 -2.53 13.48 -12.07
CA HIS A 45 -3.10 12.80 -10.91
C HIS A 45 -2.31 11.53 -10.56
N TYR A 46 -2.47 11.06 -9.32
CA TYR A 46 -1.92 9.77 -8.91
C TYR A 46 -2.36 8.68 -9.89
N ALA A 47 -1.42 8.14 -10.66
CA ALA A 47 -1.71 7.22 -11.77
C ALA A 47 -2.11 5.80 -11.32
N GLY A 48 -2.08 5.52 -10.01
CA GLY A 48 -2.39 4.21 -9.46
C GLY A 48 -3.85 4.08 -9.02
N TYR A 49 -4.33 2.84 -8.96
CA TYR A 49 -5.62 2.53 -8.36
C TYR A 49 -5.56 2.64 -6.83
N ASP A 50 -6.62 3.17 -6.21
CA ASP A 50 -6.71 3.29 -4.75
C ASP A 50 -7.17 1.97 -4.11
N TRP A 51 -6.19 1.09 -3.91
CA TRP A 51 -6.38 -0.21 -3.27
C TRP A 51 -6.84 -0.09 -1.82
N PHE A 52 -6.39 0.95 -1.10
CA PHE A 52 -6.77 1.14 0.30
C PHE A 52 -8.24 1.51 0.43
N ALA A 53 -8.72 2.53 -0.31
CA ALA A 53 -10.13 2.94 -0.28
C ALA A 53 -11.05 1.77 -0.68
N SER A 54 -10.65 0.98 -1.67
CA SER A 54 -11.39 -0.20 -2.11
C SER A 54 -11.42 -1.31 -1.06
N SER A 55 -10.33 -1.49 -0.31
CA SER A 55 -10.26 -2.42 0.81
C SER A 55 -11.19 -1.99 1.94
N ILE A 56 -11.19 -0.70 2.31
CA ILE A 56 -12.10 -0.17 3.33
C ILE A 56 -13.56 -0.33 2.88
N PHE A 57 -13.87 -0.06 1.61
CA PHE A 57 -15.22 -0.25 1.07
C PHE A 57 -15.72 -1.68 1.27
N LEU A 58 -14.85 -2.67 1.05
CA LEU A 58 -15.18 -4.08 1.30
C LEU A 58 -15.30 -4.42 2.79
N ILE A 59 -14.42 -3.89 3.63
CA ILE A 59 -14.51 -4.05 5.10
C ILE A 59 -15.85 -3.49 5.62
N MET A 60 -16.30 -2.38 5.04
CA MET A 60 -17.59 -1.76 5.35
C MET A 60 -18.78 -2.41 4.62
N SER A 61 -18.59 -3.59 4.02
CA SER A 61 -19.64 -4.36 3.32
C SER A 61 -20.34 -3.55 2.20
N GLY A 62 -19.61 -2.65 1.55
CA GLY A 62 -20.12 -1.81 0.47
C GLY A 62 -20.93 -0.59 0.91
N ASP A 63 -20.94 -0.28 2.21
CA ASP A 63 -21.61 0.91 2.76
C ASP A 63 -20.78 2.16 2.46
N ARG A 64 -21.29 3.00 1.55
CA ARG A 64 -20.59 4.19 1.04
C ARG A 64 -20.37 5.23 2.13
N GLU A 65 -21.39 5.50 2.94
CA GLU A 65 -21.34 6.55 3.96
C GLU A 65 -20.37 6.17 5.07
N LYS A 66 -20.41 4.91 5.54
CA LYS A 66 -19.44 4.42 6.53
C LYS A 66 -18.02 4.44 5.99
N THR A 67 -17.84 4.05 4.72
CA THR A 67 -16.53 4.08 4.07
C THR A 67 -15.95 5.48 4.02
N LEU A 68 -16.73 6.46 3.53
CA LEU A 68 -16.26 7.85 3.45
C LEU A 68 -16.01 8.46 4.83
N THR A 69 -16.91 8.22 5.78
CA THR A 69 -16.75 8.69 7.17
C THR A 69 -15.47 8.14 7.79
N PHE A 70 -15.21 6.84 7.60
CA PHE A 70 -13.98 6.21 8.06
C PHE A 70 -12.76 6.83 7.38
N LEU A 71 -12.74 6.96 6.06
CA LEU A 71 -11.59 7.49 5.32
C LEU A 71 -11.27 8.94 5.72
N GLN A 72 -12.29 9.77 5.93
CA GLN A 72 -12.13 11.13 6.42
C GLN A 72 -11.53 11.17 7.83
N GLN A 73 -12.08 10.39 8.78
CA GLN A 73 -11.54 10.33 10.15
C GLN A 73 -10.12 9.74 10.17
N PHE A 74 -9.89 8.68 9.38
CA PHE A 74 -8.60 8.02 9.23
C PHE A 74 -7.54 8.98 8.68
N SER A 75 -7.93 9.91 7.80
CA SER A 75 -7.01 10.92 7.26
C SER A 75 -6.42 11.85 8.33
N CYS A 76 -7.03 11.95 9.51
CA CYS A 76 -6.48 12.71 10.62
C CYS A 76 -5.37 11.95 11.37
N LEU A 77 -5.20 10.64 11.11
CA LEU A 77 -4.19 9.81 11.76
C LEU A 77 -2.91 9.75 10.93
N GLN A 78 -1.74 9.74 11.57
CA GLN A 78 -0.46 9.67 10.89
C GLN A 78 -0.26 8.37 10.09
N VAL A 79 -0.77 7.24 10.60
CA VAL A 79 -0.71 5.93 9.93
C VAL A 79 -1.33 5.95 8.53
N SER A 80 -2.30 6.84 8.29
CA SER A 80 -2.95 6.94 6.98
C SER A 80 -2.02 7.39 5.87
N ALA A 81 -0.95 8.12 6.18
CA ALA A 81 0.09 8.44 5.20
C ALA A 81 0.78 7.18 4.66
N PHE A 82 0.89 6.14 5.47
CA PHE A 82 1.61 4.91 5.11
C PHE A 82 0.70 3.83 4.53
N LEU A 83 -0.55 3.73 4.97
CA LEU A 83 -1.51 2.75 4.45
C LEU A 83 -2.27 3.25 3.21
N TRP A 84 -2.56 4.55 3.17
CA TRP A 84 -3.31 5.17 2.07
C TRP A 84 -2.36 5.97 1.19
N LEU A 85 -1.52 5.25 0.43
CA LEU A 85 -0.41 5.82 -0.35
C LEU A 85 -0.77 7.03 -1.24
N PRO A 86 -1.93 7.07 -1.94
CA PRO A 86 -2.37 8.24 -2.69
C PRO A 86 -2.33 9.56 -1.90
N ARG A 87 -2.44 9.53 -0.55
CA ARG A 87 -2.33 10.72 0.30
C ARG A 87 -0.98 11.41 0.27
N LEU A 88 0.09 10.65 0.07
CA LEU A 88 1.45 11.19 0.04
C LEU A 88 1.84 11.69 -1.35
N HIS A 89 1.10 11.32 -2.38
CA HIS A 89 1.34 11.80 -3.73
C HIS A 89 1.15 13.31 -3.79
N LEU A 90 2.23 14.05 -4.11
CA LEU A 90 2.26 15.52 -4.16
C LEU A 90 1.70 16.19 -2.90
N SER A 91 1.80 15.56 -1.73
CA SER A 91 1.18 16.06 -0.51
C SER A 91 1.76 17.42 -0.09
N MET A 92 0.90 18.37 0.28
CA MET A 92 1.31 19.65 0.86
C MET A 92 2.11 19.48 2.16
N HIS A 93 1.95 18.35 2.84
CA HIS A 93 2.62 18.05 4.11
C HIS A 93 4.07 17.58 3.95
N LEU A 94 4.52 17.30 2.72
CA LEU A 94 5.91 16.88 2.45
C LEU A 94 6.81 18.07 2.11
N PRO A 95 8.11 18.02 2.43
CA PRO A 95 9.08 18.98 1.92
C PRO A 95 9.11 18.99 0.39
N VAL A 96 9.31 20.16 -0.23
CA VAL A 96 9.34 20.29 -1.70
C VAL A 96 10.43 19.41 -2.32
N SER A 97 11.62 19.39 -1.69
CA SER A 97 12.74 18.55 -2.13
C SER A 97 12.38 17.08 -2.21
N THR A 98 11.61 16.54 -1.24
CA THR A 98 11.18 15.14 -1.24
C THR A 98 10.25 14.83 -2.41
N VAL A 99 9.36 15.76 -2.77
CA VAL A 99 8.38 15.58 -3.84
C VAL A 99 9.05 15.60 -5.21
N GLU A 100 10.05 16.45 -5.42
CA GLU A 100 10.75 16.61 -6.69
C GLU A 100 11.49 15.35 -7.16
N TYR A 101 11.93 14.49 -6.24
CA TYR A 101 12.59 13.22 -6.59
C TYR A 101 11.64 12.17 -7.17
N GLY A 102 10.33 12.35 -7.03
CA GLY A 102 9.32 11.39 -7.53
C GLY A 102 9.31 10.02 -6.82
N ILE A 103 10.16 9.82 -5.81
CA ILE A 103 10.19 8.59 -5.01
C ILE A 103 9.11 8.68 -3.93
N HIS A 104 8.23 7.67 -3.89
CA HIS A 104 7.15 7.62 -2.91
C HIS A 104 7.72 7.57 -1.48
N PRO A 105 7.24 8.38 -0.51
CA PRO A 105 7.91 8.46 0.78
C PRO A 105 7.95 7.16 1.58
N VAL A 106 6.91 6.33 1.43
CA VAL A 106 6.88 4.99 2.03
C VAL A 106 8.06 4.14 1.54
N TYR A 107 8.51 4.27 0.28
CA TYR A 107 9.67 3.51 -0.21
C TYR A 107 10.94 3.91 0.53
N PHE A 108 11.30 5.21 0.54
CA PHE A 108 12.57 5.60 1.17
C PHE A 108 12.56 5.44 2.69
N CYS A 109 11.38 5.54 3.35
CA CYS A 109 11.25 5.28 4.79
C CYS A 109 11.36 3.79 5.14
N SER A 110 10.84 2.88 4.30
CA SER A 110 10.75 1.46 4.63
C SER A 110 11.86 0.60 4.02
N ALA A 111 12.42 0.98 2.88
CA ALA A 111 13.34 0.14 2.10
C ALA A 111 14.56 -0.31 2.90
N HIS A 112 15.21 0.62 3.60
CA HIS A 112 16.37 0.31 4.43
C HIS A 112 16.02 -0.68 5.55
N HIS A 113 14.87 -0.51 6.20
CA HIS A 113 14.42 -1.39 7.27
C HIS A 113 14.05 -2.79 6.76
N VAL A 114 13.41 -2.88 5.59
CA VAL A 114 13.16 -4.16 4.92
C VAL A 114 14.47 -4.89 4.66
N GLU A 115 15.45 -4.23 4.04
CA GLU A 115 16.73 -4.86 3.69
C GLU A 115 17.52 -5.28 4.93
N MET A 116 17.55 -4.43 5.96
CA MET A 116 18.23 -4.70 7.21
C MET A 116 17.59 -5.89 7.96
N LEU A 117 16.26 -5.89 8.12
CA LEU A 117 15.56 -6.99 8.79
C LEU A 117 15.62 -8.28 7.98
N LEU A 118 15.49 -8.22 6.65
CA LEU A 118 15.60 -9.41 5.82
C LEU A 118 16.98 -10.05 5.93
N LYS A 119 18.04 -9.25 5.93
CA LYS A 119 19.41 -9.73 6.12
C LYS A 119 19.62 -10.37 7.49
N ALA A 120 19.01 -9.83 8.54
CA ALA A 120 19.11 -10.36 9.90
C ALA A 120 18.30 -11.66 10.07
N GLU A 121 17.06 -11.70 9.59
CA GLU A 121 16.10 -12.77 9.85
C GLU A 121 16.15 -13.91 8.83
N LEU A 122 16.46 -13.59 7.58
CA LEU A 122 16.42 -14.50 6.43
C LEU A 122 17.66 -14.32 5.52
N PRO A 123 18.88 -14.54 6.05
CA PRO A 123 20.12 -14.23 5.33
C PRO A 123 20.26 -14.98 4.00
N LEU A 124 19.78 -16.22 3.89
CA LEU A 124 19.82 -16.99 2.65
C LEU A 124 18.91 -16.39 1.57
N VAL A 125 17.72 -15.92 1.95
CA VAL A 125 16.79 -15.24 1.04
C VAL A 125 17.40 -13.91 0.59
N CYS A 126 18.01 -13.16 1.51
CA CYS A 126 18.73 -11.93 1.18
C CYS A 126 19.85 -12.20 0.16
N SER A 127 20.65 -13.25 0.35
CA SER A 127 21.70 -13.64 -0.59
C SER A 127 21.14 -14.06 -1.95
N ALA A 128 20.04 -14.82 -1.97
CA ALA A 128 19.37 -15.21 -3.22
C ALA A 128 18.97 -13.99 -4.05
N PHE A 129 18.27 -13.03 -3.45
CA PHE A 129 17.90 -11.79 -4.14
C PHE A 129 19.10 -10.97 -4.59
N HIS A 130 20.15 -10.90 -3.78
CA HIS A 130 21.40 -10.22 -4.15
C HIS A 130 22.05 -10.87 -5.39
N MET A 131 22.12 -12.19 -5.45
CA MET A 131 22.66 -12.93 -6.59
C MET A 131 21.79 -12.75 -7.85
N SER A 132 20.47 -12.66 -7.69
CA SER A 132 19.55 -12.42 -8.80
C SER A 132 19.50 -10.95 -9.25
N GLY A 133 20.15 -10.03 -8.56
CA GLY A 133 20.17 -8.59 -8.90
C GLY A 133 18.87 -7.85 -8.64
N PHE A 134 18.00 -8.38 -7.76
CA PHE A 134 16.73 -7.76 -7.41
C PHE A 134 16.73 -7.24 -5.98
N THR A 135 16.12 -6.07 -5.75
CA THR A 135 16.01 -5.48 -4.41
C THR A 135 14.70 -5.89 -3.73
N PRO A 136 14.74 -6.62 -2.60
CA PRO A 136 13.52 -7.08 -1.91
C PRO A 136 12.57 -5.95 -1.49
N SER A 137 13.12 -4.76 -1.17
CA SER A 137 12.33 -3.58 -0.81
C SER A 137 11.40 -3.10 -1.94
N GLN A 138 11.77 -3.30 -3.21
CA GLN A 138 10.91 -2.99 -4.34
C GLN A 138 9.70 -3.92 -4.41
N ILE A 139 9.90 -5.21 -4.11
CA ILE A 139 8.81 -6.21 -4.05
C ILE A 139 7.86 -5.86 -2.91
N CYS A 140 8.39 -5.55 -1.73
CA CYS A 140 7.59 -5.11 -0.58
C CYS A 140 6.73 -3.89 -0.92
N MET A 141 7.29 -2.92 -1.66
CA MET A 141 6.53 -1.73 -2.03
C MET A 141 5.40 -2.04 -3.00
N GLN A 142 5.53 -3.04 -3.88
CA GLN A 142 4.40 -3.51 -4.68
C GLN A 142 3.30 -4.11 -3.81
N TRP A 143 3.67 -4.97 -2.85
CA TRP A 143 2.72 -5.56 -1.91
C TRP A 143 1.99 -4.50 -1.09
N ILE A 144 2.72 -3.55 -0.50
CA ILE A 144 2.16 -2.46 0.30
C ILE A 144 1.23 -1.58 -0.54
N THR A 145 1.65 -1.19 -1.75
CA THR A 145 0.84 -0.34 -2.64
C THR A 145 -0.50 -0.98 -2.99
N GLN A 146 -0.51 -2.30 -3.11
CA GLN A 146 -1.72 -3.07 -3.41
C GLN A 146 -2.41 -3.58 -2.14
N CYS A 147 -2.03 -3.16 -0.94
CA CYS A 147 -2.58 -3.71 0.32
C CYS A 147 -2.57 -5.26 0.35
N PHE A 148 -1.53 -5.88 -0.23
CA PHE A 148 -1.36 -7.33 -0.40
C PHE A 148 -2.43 -8.04 -1.23
N TRP A 149 -3.23 -7.29 -2.00
CA TRP A 149 -4.14 -7.87 -2.96
C TRP A 149 -3.41 -8.76 -3.97
N ASN A 150 -4.01 -9.93 -4.26
CA ASN A 150 -3.44 -11.01 -5.07
C ASN A 150 -2.33 -11.84 -4.40
N TYR A 151 -1.91 -11.49 -3.18
CA TYR A 151 -0.86 -12.22 -2.45
C TYR A 151 -1.38 -12.86 -1.15
N MET A 152 -2.31 -12.20 -0.48
CA MET A 152 -2.91 -12.64 0.78
C MET A 152 -4.40 -12.94 0.62
N ASP A 153 -4.91 -13.82 1.47
CA ASP A 153 -6.35 -14.04 1.59
C ASP A 153 -7.03 -12.82 2.20
N TRP A 154 -8.34 -12.67 1.94
CA TRP A 154 -9.09 -11.49 2.39
C TRP A 154 -9.00 -11.24 3.90
N SER A 155 -9.10 -12.30 4.72
CA SER A 155 -8.97 -12.17 6.17
C SER A 155 -7.59 -11.64 6.58
N GLU A 156 -6.53 -12.06 5.89
CA GLU A 156 -5.17 -11.60 6.16
C GLU A 156 -4.97 -10.13 5.74
N ILE A 157 -5.59 -9.70 4.64
CA ILE A 157 -5.63 -8.27 4.24
C ILE A 157 -6.35 -7.44 5.32
N CYS A 158 -7.48 -7.91 5.84
CA CYS A 158 -8.17 -7.24 6.95
C CYS A 158 -7.30 -7.16 8.20
N HIS A 159 -6.63 -8.26 8.58
CA HIS A 159 -5.71 -8.28 9.71
C HIS A 159 -4.52 -7.34 9.51
N TYR A 160 -3.92 -7.31 8.31
CA TYR A 160 -2.84 -6.39 7.95
C TYR A 160 -3.23 -4.93 8.19
N ILE A 161 -4.39 -4.52 7.66
CA ILE A 161 -4.89 -3.16 7.83
C ILE A 161 -5.13 -2.87 9.32
N ALA A 162 -5.82 -3.77 10.03
CA ALA A 162 -6.10 -3.60 11.45
C ALA A 162 -4.82 -3.48 12.29
N ILE A 163 -3.86 -4.38 12.09
CA ILE A 163 -2.56 -4.39 12.80
C ILE A 163 -1.84 -3.07 12.58
N CYS A 164 -1.76 -2.59 11.34
CA CYS A 164 -1.09 -1.32 11.06
C CYS A 164 -1.81 -0.13 11.71
N ILE A 165 -3.14 -0.13 11.76
CA ILE A 165 -3.93 0.91 12.43
C ILE A 165 -3.70 0.90 13.94
N PHE A 166 -3.70 -0.28 14.57
CA PHE A 166 -3.63 -0.39 16.03
C PHE A 166 -2.21 -0.33 16.58
N LEU A 167 -1.25 -0.96 15.90
CA LEU A 167 0.12 -1.12 16.38
C LEU A 167 1.12 -0.20 15.68
N GLY A 168 0.70 0.46 14.60
CA GLY A 168 1.49 1.47 13.88
C GLY A 168 1.98 1.03 12.50
N PRO A 169 2.41 1.99 11.67
CA PRO A 169 2.79 1.74 10.27
C PRO A 169 4.04 0.88 10.10
N ASP A 170 4.92 0.82 11.11
CA ASP A 170 6.15 0.01 11.05
C ASP A 170 5.84 -1.49 10.91
N TYR A 171 4.64 -1.93 11.35
CA TYR A 171 4.14 -3.30 11.17
C TYR A 171 4.04 -3.72 9.70
N GLN A 172 3.97 -2.77 8.76
CA GLN A 172 4.04 -3.10 7.32
C GLN A 172 5.33 -3.86 6.98
N ILE A 173 6.46 -3.46 7.57
CA ILE A 173 7.76 -4.09 7.33
C ILE A 173 7.75 -5.52 7.85
N TYR A 174 7.28 -5.73 9.09
CA TYR A 174 7.20 -7.07 9.68
C TYR A 174 6.27 -8.00 8.89
N MET A 175 5.18 -7.48 8.33
CA MET A 175 4.30 -8.25 7.45
C MET A 175 5.02 -8.66 6.16
N CYS A 176 5.77 -7.76 5.53
CA CYS A 176 6.61 -8.12 4.38
C CYS A 176 7.65 -9.20 4.72
N ILE A 177 8.34 -9.09 5.85
CA ILE A 177 9.33 -10.10 6.28
C ILE A 177 8.65 -11.44 6.57
N SER A 178 7.44 -11.42 7.12
CA SER A 178 6.65 -12.64 7.38
C SER A 178 6.27 -13.35 6.08
N VAL A 179 5.92 -12.60 5.02
CA VAL A 179 5.68 -13.17 3.68
C VAL A 179 6.97 -13.79 3.11
N PHE A 180 8.11 -13.11 3.20
CA PHE A 180 9.38 -13.70 2.77
C PHE A 180 9.75 -14.96 3.55
N ARG A 181 9.48 -14.99 4.85
CA ARG A 181 9.71 -16.17 5.69
C ARG A 181 8.85 -17.34 5.22
N HIS A 182 7.59 -17.09 4.90
CA HIS A 182 6.69 -18.09 4.35
C HIS A 182 7.18 -18.62 2.99
N LEU A 183 7.64 -17.73 2.11
CA LEU A 183 8.12 -18.06 0.76
C LEU A 183 9.56 -18.58 0.71
N GLN A 184 10.26 -18.64 1.85
CA GLN A 184 11.70 -18.93 1.89
C GLN A 184 12.08 -20.19 1.13
N GLN A 185 11.35 -21.30 1.35
CA GLN A 185 11.69 -22.57 0.72
C GLN A 185 11.55 -22.50 -0.80
N ASP A 186 10.53 -21.82 -1.30
CA ASP A 186 10.28 -21.73 -2.73
C ASP A 186 11.28 -20.78 -3.41
N ILE A 187 11.64 -19.67 -2.77
CA ILE A 187 12.68 -18.76 -3.27
C ILE A 187 14.02 -19.49 -3.41
N LEU A 188 14.42 -20.27 -2.40
CA LEU A 188 15.70 -20.97 -2.40
C LEU A 188 15.76 -22.06 -3.47
N LYS A 189 14.68 -22.82 -3.68
CA LYS A 189 14.61 -23.84 -4.75
C LYS A 189 14.85 -23.26 -6.15
N HIS A 190 14.33 -22.05 -6.41
CA HIS A 190 14.51 -21.39 -7.72
C HIS A 190 15.89 -20.74 -7.89
N THR A 191 16.66 -20.62 -6.81
CA THR A 191 18.04 -20.09 -6.86
C THR A 191 19.06 -21.19 -7.17
N GLU A 192 18.72 -22.46 -6.90
CA GLU A 192 19.57 -23.63 -7.13
C GLU A 192 19.41 -24.25 -8.54
N ALA A 193 18.47 -23.76 -9.34
CA ALA A 193 18.18 -24.21 -10.71
C ALA A 193 18.86 -23.32 -11.77
#